data_AF-A0A821NRJ7-F1
#
_entry.id   AF-A0A821NRJ7-F1
#
_cell.length_a   1.000
_cell.length_b   1.000
_cell.length_c   1.000
_cell.angle_alpha   90.00
_cell.angle_beta   90.00
_cell.angle_gamma   90.00
#
_symmetry.space_group_name_H-M   'P 1'
#
loop_
_entity.id
_entity.type
_entity.pdbx_description
1 polymer ?
#
loop_
_entity_poly.entity_id
_entity_poly.type
_entity_poly.pdbx_seq_one_letter_code
_entity_poly.pdbx_strand_id
1 'polypeptide(L)'
;MTELSREIGEVWSRLFDHRPFLNGEIKFMLKEFEEKRGDREVENLFNILENITDIKDTQVDKIHRIGSTALPVLSEKLQQALLLTEDIEKIYTDIQKDCARKRLENKENRKKEWDQFIDDMNFKCQRIDNTFEEKEEELRDLYADLNHKLNITNK
;
A
#
# COMPACT_ATOMS: atom_id res chain seq x y z
N MET A 1 -16.13 -99.68 25.02
CA MET A 1 -17.11 -98.61 24.72
C MET A 1 -16.77 -97.35 25.52
N THR A 2 -15.58 -96.78 25.35
CA THR A 2 -15.09 -95.74 26.29
C THR A 2 -14.31 -94.62 25.60
N GLU A 3 -13.59 -94.87 24.50
CA GLU A 3 -12.89 -93.80 23.78
C GLU A 3 -13.77 -93.06 22.77
N LEU A 4 -14.56 -93.78 21.96
CA LEU A 4 -15.43 -93.16 20.97
C LEU A 4 -16.49 -92.23 21.61
N SER A 5 -17.04 -92.61 22.76
CA SER A 5 -17.98 -91.77 23.51
C SER A 5 -17.31 -90.52 24.09
N ARG A 6 -16.04 -90.64 24.50
CA ARG A 6 -15.24 -89.51 24.97
C ARG A 6 -14.92 -88.55 23.84
N GLU A 7 -14.51 -89.07 22.69
CA GLU A 7 -14.22 -88.25 21.50
C GLU A 7 -15.47 -87.53 20.99
N ILE A 8 -16.62 -88.21 20.94
CA ILE A 8 -17.89 -87.59 20.56
C ILE A 8 -18.31 -86.52 21.58
N GLY A 9 -18.13 -86.78 22.88
CA GLY A 9 -18.38 -85.79 23.93
C GLY A 9 -17.46 -84.57 23.84
N GLU A 10 -16.21 -84.78 23.45
CA GLU A 10 -15.23 -83.71 23.27
C GLU A 10 -15.58 -82.84 22.06
N VAL A 11 -15.93 -83.46 20.93
CA VAL A 11 -16.42 -82.76 19.72
C VAL A 11 -17.71 -82.00 20.03
N TRP A 12 -18.64 -82.58 20.77
CA TRP A 12 -19.87 -81.91 21.18
C TRP A 12 -19.59 -80.70 22.09
N SER A 13 -18.68 -80.83 23.06
CA SER A 13 -18.29 -79.69 23.90
C SER A 13 -17.63 -78.58 23.09
N ARG A 14 -16.77 -78.91 22.11
CA ARG A 14 -16.13 -77.88 21.27
C ARG A 14 -17.11 -77.17 20.34
N LEU A 15 -18.11 -77.89 19.83
CA LEU A 15 -19.09 -77.33 18.89
C LEU A 15 -20.25 -76.60 19.59
N PHE A 16 -20.67 -77.05 20.76
CA PHE A 16 -21.90 -76.58 21.42
C PHE A 16 -21.68 -75.97 22.81
N ASP A 17 -20.52 -76.17 23.45
CA ASP A 17 -20.17 -75.45 24.68
C ASP A 17 -19.52 -74.10 24.31
N HIS A 18 -20.34 -73.07 24.29
CA HIS A 18 -19.95 -71.69 24.01
C HIS A 18 -19.29 -71.00 25.21
N ARG A 19 -19.26 -71.63 26.39
CA ARG A 19 -18.70 -71.03 27.61
C ARG A 19 -17.22 -70.61 27.46
N PRO A 20 -16.32 -71.37 26.80
CA PRO A 20 -14.95 -70.94 26.58
C PRO A 20 -14.84 -69.70 25.69
N PHE A 21 -15.65 -69.63 24.63
CA PHE A 21 -15.72 -68.47 23.75
C PHE A 21 -16.23 -67.24 24.50
N LEU A 22 -17.36 -67.38 25.21
CA LEU A 22 -18.01 -66.31 25.93
C LEU A 22 -17.11 -65.76 27.06
N ASN A 23 -16.40 -66.64 27.77
CA ASN A 23 -15.40 -66.24 28.76
C ASN A 23 -14.18 -65.56 28.14
N GLY A 24 -13.78 -65.97 26.93
CA GLY A 24 -12.73 -65.31 26.16
C GLY A 24 -13.11 -63.88 25.79
N GLU A 25 -14.31 -63.69 25.25
CA GLU A 25 -14.86 -62.38 24.90
C GLU A 25 -15.02 -61.48 26.13
N ILE A 26 -15.54 -61.99 27.25
CA ILE A 26 -15.64 -61.23 28.51
C ILE A 26 -14.25 -60.77 28.98
N LYS A 27 -13.24 -61.65 28.97
CA LYS A 27 -11.87 -61.29 29.36
C LYS A 27 -11.24 -60.29 28.40
N PHE A 28 -11.48 -60.44 27.11
CA PHE A 28 -11.01 -59.49 26.11
C PHE A 28 -11.63 -58.12 26.33
N MET A 29 -12.95 -58.06 26.58
CA MET A 29 -13.66 -56.80 26.80
C MET A 29 -13.17 -56.10 28.08
N LEU A 30 -13.01 -56.83 29.20
CA LEU A 30 -12.41 -56.29 30.43
C LEU A 30 -10.99 -55.76 30.19
N LYS A 31 -10.15 -56.52 29.49
CA LYS A 31 -8.77 -56.13 29.19
C LYS A 31 -8.69 -54.89 28.31
N GLU A 32 -9.49 -54.80 27.25
CA GLU A 32 -9.44 -53.66 26.33
C GLU A 32 -10.08 -52.40 26.91
N PHE A 33 -11.17 -52.53 27.68
CA PHE A 33 -11.95 -51.37 28.12
C PHE A 33 -11.68 -50.92 29.56
N GLU A 34 -11.30 -51.82 30.47
CA GLU A 34 -10.97 -51.46 31.84
C GLU A 34 -9.45 -51.39 32.05
N GLU A 35 -8.70 -52.42 31.65
CA GLU A 35 -7.27 -52.50 31.97
C GLU A 35 -6.37 -51.65 31.05
N LYS A 36 -6.60 -51.68 29.73
CA LYS A 36 -5.77 -50.95 28.76
C LYS A 36 -6.06 -49.45 28.68
N ARG A 37 -7.32 -49.04 28.90
CA ARG A 37 -7.70 -47.61 28.90
C ARG A 37 -7.24 -46.93 30.19
N GLY A 38 -7.30 -47.64 31.32
CA GLY A 38 -6.97 -47.10 32.62
C GLY A 38 -7.66 -45.77 32.89
N ASP A 39 -6.96 -44.85 33.52
CA ASP A 39 -7.47 -43.51 33.85
C ASP A 39 -7.20 -42.46 32.77
N ARG A 40 -6.82 -42.85 31.56
CA ARG A 40 -6.43 -41.90 30.49
C ARG A 40 -7.52 -40.89 30.15
N GLU A 41 -8.79 -41.32 30.12
CA GLU A 41 -9.93 -40.42 29.88
C GLU A 41 -10.11 -39.44 31.04
N VAL A 42 -9.87 -39.90 32.27
CA VAL A 42 -9.93 -39.08 33.48
C VAL A 42 -8.81 -38.04 33.51
N GLU A 43 -7.57 -38.44 33.21
CA GLU A 43 -6.43 -37.52 33.07
C GLU A 43 -6.69 -36.46 31.99
N ASN A 44 -7.23 -36.87 30.84
CA ASN A 44 -7.60 -35.94 29.77
C ASN A 44 -8.66 -34.92 30.24
N LEU A 45 -9.67 -35.37 30.98
CA LEU A 45 -10.70 -34.48 31.53
C LEU A 45 -10.10 -33.51 32.56
N PHE A 46 -9.18 -33.95 33.41
CA PHE A 46 -8.46 -33.07 34.34
C PHE A 46 -7.60 -32.04 33.60
N ASN A 47 -6.87 -32.45 32.56
CA ASN A 47 -6.07 -31.54 31.74
C ASN A 47 -6.96 -30.49 31.04
N ILE A 48 -8.12 -30.90 30.53
CA ILE A 48 -9.08 -29.97 29.92
C ILE A 48 -9.63 -29.01 30.98
N LEU A 49 -9.99 -29.52 32.16
CA LEU A 49 -10.49 -28.70 33.27
C LEU A 49 -9.45 -27.68 33.74
N GLU A 50 -8.19 -28.09 33.88
CA GLU A 50 -7.08 -27.20 34.24
C GLU A 50 -6.91 -26.08 33.21
N ASN A 51 -6.86 -26.43 31.91
CA ASN A 51 -6.74 -25.45 30.84
C ASN A 51 -7.92 -24.47 30.79
N ILE A 52 -9.15 -24.97 30.94
CA ILE A 52 -10.34 -24.11 30.98
C ILE A 52 -10.30 -23.18 32.18
N THR A 53 -9.88 -23.69 33.34
CA THR A 53 -9.75 -22.90 34.56
C THR A 53 -8.69 -21.82 34.40
N ASP A 54 -7.51 -22.13 33.87
CA ASP A 54 -6.47 -21.13 33.62
C ASP A 54 -6.94 -20.06 32.62
N ILE A 55 -7.54 -20.46 31.50
CA ILE A 55 -8.05 -19.51 30.51
C ILE A 55 -9.07 -18.56 31.15
N LYS A 56 -10.03 -19.11 31.89
CA LYS A 56 -11.09 -18.36 32.54
C LYS A 56 -10.55 -17.40 33.60
N ASP A 57 -9.66 -17.88 34.47
CA ASP A 57 -9.27 -17.15 35.66
C ASP A 57 -8.08 -16.20 35.41
N THR A 58 -7.23 -16.47 34.41
CA THR A 58 -6.02 -15.66 34.13
C THR A 58 -6.05 -14.95 32.78
N GLN A 59 -6.33 -15.68 31.69
CA GLN A 59 -6.10 -15.16 30.34
C GLN A 59 -7.16 -14.16 29.89
N VAL A 60 -8.44 -14.41 30.20
CA VAL A 60 -9.56 -13.53 29.82
C VAL A 60 -9.36 -12.12 30.39
N ASP A 61 -9.11 -12.03 31.70
CA ASP A 61 -8.89 -10.75 32.39
C ASP A 61 -7.64 -10.03 31.88
N LYS A 62 -6.57 -10.77 31.62
CA LYS A 62 -5.32 -10.22 31.08
C LYS A 62 -5.53 -9.61 29.70
N ILE A 63 -6.20 -10.33 28.80
CA ILE A 63 -6.52 -9.84 27.45
C ILE A 63 -7.43 -8.62 27.53
N HIS A 64 -8.45 -8.66 28.39
CA HIS A 64 -9.34 -7.51 28.58
C HIS A 64 -8.56 -6.28 29.05
N ARG A 65 -7.72 -6.39 30.08
CA ARG A 65 -6.93 -5.27 30.60
C ARG A 65 -5.96 -4.70 29.58
N ILE A 66 -5.23 -5.56 28.86
CA ILE A 66 -4.29 -5.12 27.81
C ILE A 66 -5.07 -4.48 26.66
N GLY A 67 -6.17 -5.08 26.24
CA GLY A 67 -7.03 -4.55 25.18
C GLY A 67 -7.59 -3.17 25.56
N SER A 68 -8.16 -3.01 26.75
CA SER A 68 -8.72 -1.75 27.23
C SER A 68 -7.70 -0.63 27.40
N THR A 69 -6.41 -0.94 27.58
CA THR A 69 -5.36 0.07 27.77
C THR A 69 -4.61 0.37 26.46
N ALA A 70 -4.24 -0.65 25.70
CA ALA A 70 -3.44 -0.50 24.50
C ALA A 70 -4.25 -0.04 23.29
N LEU A 71 -5.49 -0.54 23.11
CA LEU A 71 -6.29 -0.22 21.92
C LEU A 71 -6.69 1.26 21.84
N PRO A 72 -7.13 1.92 22.94
CA PRO A 72 -7.47 3.34 22.88
C PRO A 72 -6.24 4.20 22.55
N VAL A 73 -5.08 3.90 23.14
CA VAL A 73 -3.83 4.62 22.88
C VAL A 73 -3.41 4.45 21.42
N LEU A 74 -3.52 3.24 20.87
CA LEU A 74 -3.24 2.99 19.46
C LEU A 74 -4.23 3.74 18.55
N SER A 75 -5.51 3.70 18.88
CA SER A 75 -6.56 4.40 18.13
C SER A 75 -6.31 5.91 18.12
N GLU A 76 -5.97 6.50 19.26
CA GLU A 76 -5.68 7.93 19.36
C GLU A 76 -4.47 8.32 18.51
N LYS A 77 -3.36 7.55 18.61
CA LYS A 77 -2.17 7.79 17.80
C LYS A 77 -2.45 7.66 16.31
N LEU A 78 -3.26 6.68 15.92
CA LEU A 78 -3.65 6.49 14.53
C LEU A 78 -4.49 7.67 14.04
N GLN A 79 -5.42 8.15 14.85
CA GLN A 79 -6.24 9.31 14.52
C GLN A 79 -5.39 10.59 14.39
N GLN A 80 -4.43 10.79 15.29
CA GLN A 80 -3.48 11.91 15.20
C GLN A 80 -2.64 11.83 13.91
N ALA A 81 -2.12 10.65 13.56
CA ALA A 81 -1.35 10.46 12.34
C ALA A 81 -2.18 10.72 11.07
N LEU A 82 -3.45 10.36 11.09
CA LEU A 82 -4.38 10.60 9.99
C LEU A 82 -4.62 12.11 9.81
N LEU A 83 -4.91 12.84 10.88
CA LEU A 83 -5.07 14.30 10.85
C LEU A 83 -3.81 15.01 10.33
N LEU A 84 -2.62 14.60 10.80
CA LEU A 84 -1.36 15.15 10.32
C LEU A 84 -1.16 14.92 8.82
N THR A 85 -1.60 13.78 8.31
CA THR A 85 -1.49 13.45 6.88
C THR A 85 -2.43 14.33 6.05
N GLU A 86 -3.66 14.54 6.52
CA GLU A 86 -4.64 15.44 5.88
C GLU A 86 -4.14 16.89 5.88
N ASP A 87 -3.55 17.36 6.98
CA ASP A 87 -2.97 18.71 7.06
C ASP A 87 -1.79 18.89 6.09
N ILE A 88 -0.90 17.91 5.99
CA ILE A 88 0.22 17.93 5.04
C ILE A 88 -0.30 17.96 3.60
N GLU A 89 -1.30 17.16 3.28
CA GLU A 89 -1.90 17.13 1.94
C GLU A 89 -2.51 18.50 1.57
N LYS A 90 -3.20 19.13 2.52
CA LYS A 90 -3.77 20.47 2.33
C LYS A 90 -2.68 21.51 2.10
N ILE A 91 -1.64 21.54 2.93
CA ILE A 91 -0.50 22.47 2.78
C ILE A 91 0.16 22.27 1.42
N TYR A 92 0.42 21.03 1.02
CA TYR A 92 1.04 20.71 -0.25
C TYR A 92 0.20 21.23 -1.44
N THR A 93 -1.12 20.99 -1.38
CA THR A 93 -2.05 21.44 -2.42
C THR A 93 -2.08 22.96 -2.54
N ASP A 94 -2.07 23.68 -1.43
CA ASP A 94 -2.06 25.14 -1.42
C ASP A 94 -0.74 25.70 -1.96
N ILE A 95 0.40 25.14 -1.57
CA ILE A 95 1.72 25.48 -2.14
C ILE A 95 1.74 25.24 -3.65
N GLN A 96 1.15 24.13 -4.11
CA GLN A 96 1.11 23.80 -5.53
C GLN A 96 0.29 24.82 -6.32
N LYS A 97 -0.87 25.24 -5.80
CA LYS A 97 -1.71 26.30 -6.39
C LYS A 97 -0.97 27.63 -6.45
N ASP A 98 -0.31 28.03 -5.36
CA ASP A 98 0.44 29.28 -5.33
C ASP A 98 1.65 29.27 -6.28
N CYS A 99 2.37 28.15 -6.38
CA CYS A 99 3.43 27.97 -7.34
C CYS A 99 2.91 28.04 -8.79
N ALA A 100 1.76 27.44 -9.07
CA ALA A 100 1.12 27.52 -10.39
C ALA A 100 0.74 28.96 -10.74
N ARG A 101 0.13 29.69 -9.80
CA ARG A 101 -0.23 31.10 -9.95
C ARG A 101 1.00 31.98 -10.22
N LYS A 102 2.04 31.87 -9.39
CA LYS A 102 3.30 32.62 -9.58
C LYS A 102 3.97 32.30 -10.92
N ARG A 103 3.92 31.04 -11.37
CA ARG A 103 4.45 30.66 -12.70
C ARG A 103 3.69 31.34 -13.83
N LEU A 104 2.37 31.45 -13.73
CA LEU A 104 1.54 32.14 -14.72
C LEU A 104 1.86 33.65 -14.75
N GLU A 105 1.87 34.30 -13.58
CA GLU A 105 2.19 35.73 -13.45
C GLU A 105 3.58 36.04 -14.01
N ASN A 106 4.59 35.24 -13.66
CA ASN A 106 5.94 35.41 -14.20
C ASN A 106 6.01 35.19 -15.71
N LYS A 107 5.16 34.31 -16.27
CA LYS A 107 5.08 34.11 -17.72
C LYS A 107 4.49 35.34 -18.41
N GLU A 108 3.44 35.93 -17.84
CA GLU A 108 2.83 37.15 -18.36
C GLU A 108 3.77 38.35 -18.27
N ASN A 109 4.49 38.51 -17.17
CA ASN A 109 5.47 39.59 -17.00
C ASN A 109 6.61 39.48 -18.02
N ARG A 110 7.20 38.29 -18.19
CA ARG A 110 8.22 38.08 -19.22
C ARG A 110 7.71 38.35 -20.63
N LYS A 111 6.44 38.05 -20.91
CA LYS A 111 5.84 38.36 -22.21
C LYS A 111 5.76 39.87 -22.43
N LYS A 112 5.31 40.64 -21.43
CA LYS A 112 5.27 42.11 -21.50
C LYS A 112 6.66 42.70 -21.68
N GLU A 113 7.64 42.22 -20.93
CA GLU A 113 9.05 42.65 -21.05
C GLU A 113 9.60 42.35 -22.44
N TRP A 114 9.28 41.18 -22.99
CA TRP A 114 9.66 40.79 -24.34
C TRP A 114 9.02 41.68 -25.41
N ASP A 115 7.72 41.94 -25.30
CA ASP A 115 6.99 42.79 -26.25
C ASP A 115 7.58 44.22 -26.23
N GLN A 116 7.85 44.78 -25.04
CA GLN A 116 8.52 46.08 -24.91
C GLN A 116 9.93 46.10 -25.50
N PHE A 117 10.71 45.04 -25.30
CA PHE A 117 12.05 44.92 -25.88
C PHE A 117 12.00 44.89 -27.41
N ILE A 118 11.06 44.14 -27.99
CA ILE A 118 10.87 44.06 -29.44
C ILE A 118 10.44 45.41 -30.01
N ASP A 119 9.53 46.12 -29.34
CA ASP A 119 9.11 47.46 -29.76
C ASP A 119 10.28 48.46 -29.76
N ASP A 120 11.12 48.45 -28.71
CA ASP A 120 12.32 49.31 -28.64
C ASP A 120 13.36 48.95 -29.72
N MET A 121 13.55 47.66 -29.99
CA MET A 121 14.45 47.23 -31.08
C MET A 121 13.93 47.65 -32.45
N ASN A 122 12.63 47.46 -32.72
CA ASN A 122 12.00 47.87 -33.98
C ASN A 122 12.11 49.39 -34.17
N PHE A 123 11.87 50.16 -33.12
CA PHE A 123 12.02 51.62 -33.15
C PHE A 123 13.46 52.04 -33.46
N LYS A 124 14.46 51.38 -32.86
CA LYS A 124 15.87 51.64 -33.15
C LYS A 124 16.24 51.30 -34.59
N CYS A 125 15.78 50.17 -35.13
CA CYS A 125 16.00 49.80 -36.53
C CYS A 125 15.38 50.84 -37.48
N GLN A 126 14.11 51.19 -37.28
CA GLN A 126 13.43 52.21 -38.09
C GLN A 126 14.16 53.56 -38.05
N ARG A 127 14.64 53.98 -36.87
CA ARG A 127 15.41 55.21 -36.76
C ARG A 127 16.71 55.15 -37.57
N ILE A 128 17.41 54.02 -37.53
CA ILE A 128 18.62 53.82 -38.31
C ILE A 128 18.30 53.88 -39.81
N ASP A 129 17.27 53.15 -40.25
CA ASP A 129 16.83 53.12 -41.66
C ASP A 129 16.48 54.53 -42.17
N ASN A 130 15.70 55.29 -41.40
CA ASN A 130 15.36 56.68 -41.74
C ASN A 130 16.61 57.57 -41.84
N THR A 131 17.59 57.40 -40.93
CA THR A 131 18.83 58.19 -40.97
C THR A 131 19.67 57.85 -42.21
N PHE A 132 19.68 56.57 -42.61
CA PHE A 132 20.34 56.15 -43.85
C PHE A 132 19.63 56.71 -45.08
N GLU A 133 18.31 56.67 -45.12
CA GLU A 133 17.51 57.21 -46.23
C GLU A 133 17.72 58.73 -46.40
N GLU A 134 17.68 59.49 -45.31
CA GLU A 134 18.01 60.93 -45.31
C GLU A 134 19.42 61.19 -45.86
N LYS A 135 20.42 60.42 -45.42
CA LYS A 135 21.81 60.57 -45.89
C LYS A 135 21.98 60.16 -47.34
N GLU A 136 21.24 59.16 -47.81
CA GLU A 136 21.24 58.75 -49.21
C GLU A 136 20.62 59.85 -50.10
N GLU A 137 19.54 60.48 -49.66
CA GLU A 137 18.91 61.60 -50.36
C GLU A 137 19.85 62.82 -50.41
N GLU A 138 20.46 63.21 -49.29
CA GLU A 138 21.47 64.27 -49.24
C GLU A 138 22.63 64.00 -50.22
N LEU A 139 23.09 62.75 -50.31
CA LEU A 139 24.14 62.35 -51.25
C LEU A 139 23.66 62.44 -52.70
N ARG A 140 22.46 61.97 -53.01
CA ARG A 140 21.86 62.06 -54.35
C ARG A 140 21.77 63.51 -54.80
N ASP A 141 21.32 64.41 -53.92
CA ASP A 141 21.25 65.85 -54.19
C ASP A 141 22.63 66.45 -54.43
N LEU A 142 23.60 66.15 -53.56
CA LEU A 142 24.99 66.59 -53.72
C LEU A 142 25.59 66.17 -55.07
N TYR A 143 25.37 64.90 -55.47
CA TYR A 143 25.86 64.41 -56.76
C TYR A 143 25.10 65.03 -57.93
N ALA A 144 23.79 65.27 -57.84
CA ALA A 144 23.02 65.96 -58.87
C ALA A 144 23.52 67.40 -59.07
N ASP A 145 23.74 68.13 -57.97
CA ASP A 145 24.30 69.48 -57.96
C ASP A 145 25.71 69.52 -58.55
N LEU A 146 26.56 68.56 -58.19
CA LEU A 146 27.91 68.43 -58.73
C LEU A 146 27.87 68.15 -60.23
N ASN A 147 26.98 67.24 -60.67
CA ASN A 147 26.79 66.91 -62.07
C ASN A 147 26.34 68.13 -62.89
N HIS A 148 25.45 68.95 -62.32
CA HIS A 148 25.02 70.22 -62.91
C HIS A 148 26.17 71.24 -62.98
N LYS A 149 26.92 71.44 -61.88
CA LYS A 149 28.03 72.40 -61.81
C LYS A 149 29.21 72.04 -62.72
N LEU A 150 29.46 70.74 -62.91
CA LEU A 150 30.55 70.26 -63.77
C LEU A 150 30.14 70.21 -65.26
N ASN A 151 28.90 70.59 -65.63
CA ASN A 151 28.39 70.48 -67.00
C ASN A 151 28.66 69.09 -67.61
N ILE A 152 28.56 68.03 -66.81
CA ILE A 152 28.67 66.66 -67.33
C ILE A 152 27.29 66.29 -67.92
N THR A 153 26.85 67.06 -68.89
CA THR A 153 25.91 66.59 -69.89
C THR A 153 26.75 65.83 -70.92
N ASN A 154 27.20 64.63 -70.55
CA ASN A 154 27.66 63.68 -71.55
C ASN A 154 26.46 63.33 -72.44
N LYS A 155 26.71 63.33 -73.75
CA LYS A 155 25.81 62.82 -74.80
C LYS A 155 25.08 61.55 -74.41
#